data_AF-A0A834F3J5-F1
#
_entry.id   AF-A0A834F3J5-F1
#
_cell.length_a   1.000
_cell.length_b   1.000
_cell.length_c   1.000
_cell.angle_alpha   90.00
_cell.angle_beta   90.00
_cell.angle_gamma   90.00
#
_symmetry.space_group_name_H-M   'P 1'
#
loop_
_entity.id
_entity.type
_entity.pdbx_description
1 polymer ?
#
loop_
_entity_poly.entity_id
_entity_poly.type
_entity_poly.pdbx_seq_one_letter_code
_entity_poly.pdbx_strand_id
1 'polypeptide(L)'
;MRRRKKKKMKSRWRHLKRHQQRNTPSPIDPDAIEVDINFQPDPTDLVLSSVPGGELFNPRKHKFSDEELKPQPMIKKAKKVFVPDEQKDEKYWSRRKKNNLAAKRSRDARRLKENQITVRASFLERENAALRQQVAELRKDCGRCKNILARYEAKYGPL
;
A
#
# COMPACT_ATOMS: atom_id res chain seq x y z
N MET A 1 -70.54 -10.34 30.65
CA MET A 1 -70.15 -9.27 29.70
C MET A 1 -68.71 -9.49 29.21
N ARG A 2 -68.51 -9.47 27.87
CA ARG A 2 -67.29 -9.08 27.12
C ARG A 2 -65.97 -9.78 27.53
N ARG A 3 -65.40 -10.68 26.71
CA ARG A 3 -64.52 -10.29 25.59
C ARG A 3 -64.32 -11.44 24.58
N ARG A 4 -64.87 -11.24 23.40
CA ARG A 4 -64.65 -12.02 22.17
C ARG A 4 -63.24 -11.80 21.62
N LYS A 5 -62.65 -12.89 21.10
CA LYS A 5 -61.94 -12.95 19.80
C LYS A 5 -60.82 -11.93 19.56
N LYS A 6 -59.59 -12.21 20.03
CA LYS A 6 -58.34 -11.73 19.37
C LYS A 6 -57.19 -12.76 19.40
N LYS A 7 -57.48 -14.06 19.39
CA LYS A 7 -56.48 -15.13 19.14
C LYS A 7 -56.49 -15.63 17.69
N LYS A 8 -56.83 -14.76 16.74
CA LYS A 8 -56.89 -15.08 15.30
C LYS A 8 -56.37 -13.92 14.43
N MET A 9 -55.21 -13.35 14.78
CA MET A 9 -54.52 -12.35 13.95
C MET A 9 -52.99 -12.33 14.16
N LYS A 10 -52.37 -13.47 14.49
CA LYS A 10 -50.90 -13.63 14.35
C LYS A 10 -50.50 -14.95 13.69
N SER A 11 -51.45 -15.58 13.00
CA SER A 11 -51.21 -16.65 12.03
C SER A 11 -51.28 -16.05 10.63
N ARG A 12 -50.30 -15.23 10.24
CA ARG A 12 -50.08 -14.86 8.82
C ARG A 12 -48.76 -14.16 8.48
N TRP A 13 -47.75 -14.21 9.36
CA TRP A 13 -46.39 -13.77 9.03
C TRP A 13 -45.32 -14.76 9.52
N ARG A 14 -45.62 -16.07 9.51
CA ARG A 14 -44.60 -17.12 9.40
C ARG A 14 -44.58 -17.62 7.96
N HIS A 15 -44.36 -16.71 7.02
CA HIS A 15 -44.04 -17.08 5.65
C HIS A 15 -42.53 -16.88 5.49
N LEU A 16 -41.84 -18.02 5.49
CA LEU A 16 -40.74 -18.28 4.57
C LEU A 16 -39.63 -17.21 4.50
N LYS A 17 -38.86 -17.02 5.58
CA LYS A 17 -37.44 -16.72 5.39
C LYS A 17 -36.73 -18.01 5.00
N ARG A 18 -36.97 -18.47 3.77
CA ARG A 18 -35.96 -19.24 3.04
C ARG A 18 -34.76 -18.31 3.03
N HIS A 19 -33.74 -18.62 3.83
CA HIS A 19 -32.41 -18.13 3.54
C HIS A 19 -32.04 -18.72 2.18
N GLN A 20 -32.43 -18.03 1.11
CA GLN A 20 -31.70 -18.11 -0.14
C GLN A 20 -30.26 -17.79 0.26
N GLN A 21 -29.40 -18.81 0.18
CA GLN A 21 -27.96 -18.62 0.19
C GLN A 21 -27.69 -17.47 -0.77
N ARG A 22 -27.44 -16.26 -0.23
CA ARG A 22 -26.96 -15.18 -1.06
C ARG A 22 -25.57 -15.66 -1.45
N ASN A 23 -25.40 -16.04 -2.72
CA ASN A 23 -24.10 -16.30 -3.32
C ASN A 23 -23.27 -15.00 -3.46
N THR A 24 -23.45 -14.05 -2.54
CA THR A 24 -22.60 -12.87 -2.44
C THR A 24 -21.38 -13.31 -1.64
N PRO A 25 -20.19 -13.43 -2.26
CA PRO A 25 -18.99 -13.67 -1.50
C PRO A 25 -18.87 -12.59 -0.41
N SER A 26 -18.40 -12.98 0.77
CA SER A 26 -18.13 -12.05 1.88
C SER A 26 -17.28 -10.88 1.39
N PRO A 27 -17.42 -9.67 1.98
CA PRO A 27 -16.58 -8.54 1.62
C PRO A 27 -15.11 -8.94 1.66
N ILE A 28 -14.43 -8.85 0.52
CA ILE A 28 -13.01 -9.16 0.39
C ILE A 28 -12.25 -8.04 1.11
N ASP A 29 -11.36 -8.40 2.02
CA ASP A 29 -10.43 -7.44 2.63
C ASP A 29 -9.48 -6.91 1.54
N PRO A 30 -9.51 -5.60 1.22
CA PRO A 30 -8.67 -5.04 0.17
C PRO A 30 -7.17 -5.19 0.46
N ASP A 31 -6.75 -5.25 1.73
CA ASP A 31 -5.35 -5.42 2.11
C ASP A 31 -4.85 -6.87 1.92
N ALA A 32 -5.77 -7.84 1.80
CA ALA A 32 -5.45 -9.25 1.56
C ALA A 32 -5.33 -9.59 0.06
N ILE A 33 -5.61 -8.63 -0.83
CA ILE A 33 -5.52 -8.84 -2.27
C ILE A 33 -4.05 -8.84 -2.69
N GLU A 34 -3.53 -10.03 -2.96
CA GLU A 34 -2.20 -10.20 -3.54
C GLU A 34 -2.29 -10.30 -5.06
N VAL A 35 -1.70 -9.34 -5.75
CA VAL A 35 -1.57 -9.37 -7.21
C VAL A 35 -0.36 -10.21 -7.56
N ASP A 36 -0.54 -11.22 -8.41
CA ASP A 36 0.57 -12.00 -8.94
C ASP A 36 1.32 -11.17 -10.00
N ILE A 37 2.54 -10.76 -9.66
CA ILE A 37 3.40 -9.94 -10.52
C ILE A 37 4.77 -10.58 -10.49
N ASN A 38 5.32 -10.86 -11.66
CA ASN A 38 6.71 -11.24 -11.80
C ASN A 38 7.60 -9.99 -11.65
N PHE A 39 7.80 -9.55 -10.41
CA PHE A 39 8.74 -8.48 -10.06
C PHE A 39 10.04 -9.09 -9.54
N GLN A 40 11.08 -9.01 -10.35
CA GLN A 40 12.44 -9.34 -9.95
C GLN A 40 13.27 -8.05 -9.95
N PRO A 41 13.57 -7.47 -8.78
CA PRO A 41 14.47 -6.33 -8.70
C PRO A 41 15.88 -6.76 -9.07
N ASP A 42 16.69 -5.81 -9.58
CA ASP A 42 18.10 -6.08 -9.83
C ASP A 42 18.80 -6.50 -8.52
N PRO A 43 19.69 -7.53 -8.54
CA PRO A 43 20.40 -7.96 -7.34
C PRO A 43 21.20 -6.84 -6.68
N THR A 44 21.73 -5.90 -7.46
CA THR A 44 22.49 -4.76 -6.94
C THR A 44 21.57 -3.81 -6.18
N ASP A 45 20.40 -3.49 -6.75
CA ASP A 45 19.41 -2.63 -6.10
C ASP A 45 18.90 -3.25 -4.80
N LEU A 46 18.71 -4.57 -4.79
CA LEU A 46 18.31 -5.30 -3.59
C LEU A 46 19.36 -5.20 -2.48
N VAL A 47 20.63 -5.42 -2.81
CA VAL A 47 21.75 -5.30 -1.86
C VAL A 47 21.89 -3.87 -1.36
N LEU A 48 21.83 -2.87 -2.26
CA LEU A 48 21.95 -1.45 -1.91
C LEU A 48 20.75 -0.91 -1.11
N SER A 49 19.60 -1.58 -1.16
CA SER A 49 18.40 -1.26 -0.38
C SER A 49 18.34 -1.99 0.96
N SER A 50 19.25 -2.95 1.20
CA SER A 50 19.28 -3.77 2.40
C SER A 50 20.29 -3.23 3.40
N VAL A 51 19.98 -3.35 4.69
CA VAL A 51 20.93 -3.00 5.76
C VAL A 51 22.02 -4.08 5.81
N PRO A 52 23.32 -3.72 5.83
CA PRO A 52 24.39 -4.71 5.97
C PRO A 52 24.20 -5.59 7.22
N GLY A 53 24.17 -6.91 7.04
CA GLY A 53 23.93 -7.88 8.11
C GLY A 53 22.47 -8.02 8.55
N GLY A 54 21.53 -7.34 7.88
CA GLY A 54 20.09 -7.49 8.08
C GLY A 54 19.43 -8.40 7.05
N GLU A 55 18.11 -8.55 7.17
CA GLU A 55 17.28 -9.22 6.16
C GLU A 55 17.26 -8.41 4.85
N LEU A 56 17.13 -9.12 3.72
CA LEU A 56 17.00 -8.48 2.41
C LEU A 56 15.72 -7.65 2.33
N PHE A 57 15.83 -6.47 1.73
CA PHE A 57 14.70 -5.56 1.57
C PHE A 57 13.60 -6.17 0.70
N ASN A 58 12.38 -6.27 1.24
CA ASN A 58 11.23 -6.79 0.51
C ASN A 58 10.25 -5.65 0.12
N PRO A 59 10.19 -5.26 -1.17
CA PRO A 59 9.36 -4.14 -1.62
C PRO A 59 7.85 -4.42 -1.51
N ARG A 60 7.43 -5.70 -1.50
CA ARG A 60 6.02 -6.11 -1.40
C ARG A 60 5.47 -5.96 0.02
N LYS A 61 6.32 -6.17 1.04
CA LYS A 61 5.91 -6.15 2.46
C LYS A 61 6.16 -4.83 3.17
N HIS A 62 7.19 -4.10 2.77
CA HIS A 62 7.50 -2.83 3.41
C HIS A 62 6.30 -1.86 3.26
N LYS A 63 6.05 -0.92 4.18
CA LYS A 63 5.04 0.18 4.09
C LYS A 63 5.67 1.47 4.63
N PHE A 64 5.93 2.45 3.74
CA PHE A 64 6.45 3.76 4.15
C PHE A 64 5.30 4.60 4.69
N SER A 65 5.52 5.31 5.79
CA SER A 65 4.56 6.32 6.23
C SER A 65 4.67 7.61 5.42
N ASP A 66 3.62 8.43 5.42
CA ASP A 66 3.67 9.76 4.80
C ASP A 66 4.76 10.64 5.41
N GLU A 67 5.02 10.48 6.72
CA GLU A 67 6.10 11.15 7.44
C GLU A 67 7.47 10.75 6.93
N GLU A 68 7.64 9.49 6.53
CA GLU A 68 8.90 9.01 5.98
C GLU A 68 9.14 9.51 4.56
N LEU A 69 8.08 9.65 3.76
CA LEU A 69 8.19 10.13 2.39
C LEU A 69 8.39 11.65 2.31
N LYS A 70 8.07 12.39 3.38
CA LYS A 70 8.32 13.84 3.43
C LYS A 70 9.82 14.14 3.32
N PRO A 71 10.20 15.14 2.52
CA PRO A 71 11.59 15.56 2.42
C PRO A 71 12.09 16.04 3.79
N GLN A 72 13.36 15.78 4.09
CA GLN A 72 13.94 16.28 5.33
C GLN A 72 13.85 17.82 5.38
N PRO A 73 13.49 18.40 6.54
CA PRO A 73 13.34 19.83 6.67
C PRO A 73 14.66 20.54 6.31
N MET A 74 14.56 21.62 5.54
CA MET A 74 15.73 22.40 5.16
C MET A 74 16.20 23.24 6.34
N ILE A 75 17.21 22.74 7.05
CA ILE A 75 17.85 23.48 8.15
C ILE A 75 18.92 24.40 7.55
N LYS A 76 18.77 25.71 7.78
CA LYS A 76 19.79 26.69 7.39
C LYS A 76 21.08 26.40 8.17
N LYS A 77 22.17 26.18 7.45
CA LYS A 77 23.48 25.97 8.07
C LYS A 77 23.95 27.27 8.70
N ALA A 78 24.50 27.19 9.91
CA ALA A 78 25.19 28.32 10.52
C ALA A 78 26.34 28.78 9.61
N LYS A 79 26.65 30.09 9.66
CA LYS A 79 27.79 30.66 8.92
C LYS A 79 29.06 29.89 9.30
N LYS A 80 29.82 29.48 8.30
CA LYS A 80 31.08 28.75 8.50
C LYS A 80 32.09 29.70 9.15
N VAL A 81 32.48 29.40 10.37
CA VAL A 81 33.60 30.05 11.06
C VAL A 81 34.80 29.12 10.96
N PHE A 82 35.88 29.62 10.35
CA PHE A 82 37.13 28.88 10.25
C PHE A 82 37.89 29.00 11.58
N VAL A 83 38.47 27.90 12.02
CA VAL A 83 39.36 27.87 13.18
C VAL A 83 40.78 28.11 12.65
N PRO A 84 41.49 29.16 13.12
CA PRO A 84 42.89 29.41 12.79
C PRO A 84 43.77 28.19 13.07
N ASP A 85 44.85 28.02 12.32
CA ASP A 85 45.69 26.82 12.39
C ASP A 85 46.32 26.66 13.78
N GLU A 86 46.68 27.78 14.42
CA GLU A 86 47.25 27.83 15.77
C GLU A 86 46.25 27.37 16.85
N GLN A 87 44.94 27.36 16.53
CA GLN A 87 43.86 26.99 17.43
C GLN A 87 43.27 25.59 17.13
N LYS A 88 43.87 24.83 16.20
CA LYS A 88 43.47 23.45 15.91
C LYS A 88 44.07 22.48 16.92
N ASP A 89 43.56 22.55 18.14
CA ASP A 89 43.91 21.64 19.23
C ASP A 89 43.33 20.23 19.05
N GLU A 90 43.69 19.32 19.97
CA GLU A 90 43.18 17.94 19.98
C GLU A 90 41.64 17.89 20.08
N LYS A 91 41.04 18.84 20.82
CA LYS A 91 39.58 18.95 20.98
C LYS A 91 38.91 19.31 19.65
N TYR A 92 39.50 20.19 18.85
CA TYR A 92 39.05 20.51 17.49
C TYR A 92 39.10 19.28 16.60
N TRP A 93 40.22 18.55 16.57
CA TRP A 93 40.36 17.34 15.73
C TRP A 93 39.38 16.24 16.13
N SER A 94 39.20 16.02 17.42
CA SER A 94 38.19 15.12 17.96
C SER A 94 36.77 15.49 17.51
N ARG A 95 36.39 16.78 17.58
CA ARG A 95 35.09 17.27 17.06
C ARG A 95 34.97 17.09 15.54
N ARG A 96 36.04 17.37 14.78
CA ARG A 96 36.06 17.25 13.32
C ARG A 96 35.86 15.80 12.88
N LYS A 97 36.54 14.85 13.53
CA LYS A 97 36.39 13.40 13.30
C LYS A 97 34.97 12.93 13.58
N LYS A 98 34.38 13.34 14.72
CA LYS A 98 32.98 13.03 15.06
C LYS A 98 31.99 13.58 14.02
N ASN A 99 32.16 14.83 13.59
CA ASN A 99 31.29 15.42 12.57
C ASN A 99 31.40 14.72 11.21
N ASN A 100 32.61 14.34 10.79
CA ASN A 100 32.81 13.57 9.55
C ASN A 100 32.10 12.21 9.60
N LEU A 101 32.22 11.51 10.73
CA LEU A 101 31.53 10.23 10.93
C LEU A 101 30.01 10.40 10.91
N ALA A 102 29.49 11.41 11.62
CA ALA A 102 28.06 11.73 11.63
C ALA A 102 27.54 12.10 10.23
N ALA A 103 28.31 12.89 9.48
CA ALA A 103 27.98 13.27 8.11
C ALA A 103 27.95 12.06 7.17
N LYS A 104 28.92 11.13 7.29
CA LYS A 104 28.93 9.87 6.55
C LYS A 104 27.68 9.04 6.87
N ARG A 105 27.43 8.79 8.17
CA ARG A 105 26.24 8.03 8.62
C ARG A 105 24.93 8.65 8.14
N SER A 106 24.81 9.97 8.16
CA SER A 106 23.62 10.68 7.67
C SER A 106 23.42 10.49 6.17
N ARG A 107 24.50 10.57 5.37
CA ARG A 107 24.45 10.33 3.92
C ARG A 107 24.07 8.88 3.61
N ASP A 108 24.69 7.92 4.30
CA ASP A 108 24.45 6.50 4.07
C ASP A 108 23.00 6.14 4.43
N ALA A 109 22.48 6.65 5.55
CA ALA A 109 21.09 6.46 5.95
C ALA A 109 20.10 7.07 4.93
N ARG A 110 20.41 8.26 4.41
CA ARG A 110 19.59 8.89 3.35
C ARG A 110 19.59 8.05 2.08
N ARG A 111 20.77 7.63 1.61
CA ARG A 111 20.92 6.83 0.40
C ARG A 111 20.19 5.50 0.51
N LEU A 112 20.32 4.81 1.64
CA LEU A 112 19.60 3.56 1.90
C LEU A 112 18.08 3.76 1.75
N LYS A 113 17.54 4.82 2.37
CA LYS A 113 16.12 5.15 2.27
C LYS A 113 15.69 5.44 0.84
N GLU A 114 16.46 6.23 0.10
CA GLU A 114 16.20 6.55 -1.31
C GLU A 114 16.20 5.28 -2.19
N ASN A 115 17.13 4.36 -1.96
CA ASN A 115 17.19 3.07 -2.67
C ASN A 115 15.95 2.22 -2.37
N GLN A 116 15.56 2.09 -1.10
CA GLN A 116 14.34 1.36 -0.71
C GLN A 116 13.07 1.94 -1.33
N ILE A 117 12.96 3.28 -1.36
CA ILE A 117 11.86 3.99 -2.02
C ILE A 117 11.85 3.67 -3.52
N THR A 118 13.02 3.68 -4.17
CA THR A 118 13.16 3.41 -5.61
C THR A 118 12.69 2.00 -5.94
N VAL A 119 13.24 0.98 -5.29
CA VAL A 119 12.89 -0.43 -5.54
C VAL A 119 11.40 -0.67 -5.32
N ARG A 120 10.85 -0.08 -4.26
CA ARG A 120 9.42 -0.19 -3.97
C ARG A 120 8.55 0.55 -4.97
N ALA A 121 8.92 1.76 -5.39
CA ALA A 121 8.16 2.51 -6.39
C ALA A 121 8.06 1.69 -7.67
N SER A 122 9.16 1.11 -8.13
CA SER A 122 9.16 0.20 -9.29
C SER A 122 8.27 -1.02 -9.10
N PHE A 123 8.23 -1.62 -7.89
CA PHE A 123 7.30 -2.70 -7.59
C PHE A 123 5.84 -2.24 -7.71
N LEU A 124 5.48 -1.13 -7.06
CA LEU A 124 4.13 -0.58 -7.07
C LEU A 124 3.69 -0.14 -8.47
N GLU A 125 4.60 0.33 -9.32
CA GLU A 125 4.30 0.66 -10.71
C GLU A 125 3.87 -0.58 -11.51
N ARG A 126 4.58 -1.71 -11.34
CA ARG A 126 4.19 -2.97 -11.99
C ARG A 126 2.89 -3.53 -11.43
N GLU A 127 2.70 -3.47 -10.11
CA GLU A 127 1.45 -3.88 -9.46
C GLU A 127 0.25 -3.07 -9.95
N ASN A 128 0.41 -1.74 -10.00
CA ASN A 128 -0.63 -0.85 -10.48
C ASN A 128 -0.95 -1.11 -11.96
N ALA A 129 0.06 -1.37 -12.80
CA ALA A 129 -0.16 -1.74 -14.19
C ALA A 129 -0.97 -3.05 -14.32
N ALA A 130 -0.62 -4.08 -13.55
CA ALA A 130 -1.34 -5.35 -13.52
C ALA A 130 -2.80 -5.17 -13.04
N LEU A 131 -3.01 -4.41 -11.96
CA LEU A 131 -4.35 -4.09 -11.46
C LEU A 131 -5.19 -3.33 -12.49
N ARG A 132 -4.60 -2.33 -13.17
CA ARG A 132 -5.30 -1.60 -14.24
C ARG A 132 -5.73 -2.52 -15.37
N GLN A 133 -4.91 -3.49 -15.74
CA GLN A 133 -5.26 -4.50 -16.73
C GLN A 133 -6.43 -5.38 -16.25
N GLN A 134 -6.37 -5.92 -15.03
CA GLN A 134 -7.45 -6.74 -14.47
C GLN A 134 -8.77 -5.96 -14.39
N VAL A 135 -8.72 -4.68 -13.99
CA VAL A 135 -9.91 -3.81 -13.97
C VAL A 135 -10.48 -3.60 -15.38
N ALA A 136 -9.62 -3.43 -16.39
CA ALA A 136 -10.06 -3.30 -17.78
C ALA A 136 -10.75 -4.57 -18.29
N GLU A 137 -10.20 -5.74 -17.99
CA GLU A 137 -10.78 -7.05 -18.33
C GLU A 137 -12.14 -7.26 -17.64
N LEU A 138 -12.22 -7.03 -16.33
CA LEU A 138 -13.48 -7.12 -15.58
C LEU A 138 -14.55 -6.18 -16.12
N ARG A 139 -14.18 -4.94 -16.48
CA ARG A 139 -15.12 -3.99 -17.10
C ARG A 139 -15.63 -4.49 -18.45
N LYS A 140 -14.76 -5.10 -19.27
CA LYS A 140 -15.14 -5.71 -20.55
C LYS A 140 -16.12 -6.86 -20.35
N ASP A 141 -15.85 -7.75 -19.39
CA ASP A 141 -16.71 -8.89 -19.08
C ASP A 141 -18.06 -8.46 -18.52
N CYS A 142 -18.07 -7.51 -17.58
CA CYS A 142 -19.32 -6.90 -17.10
C CYS A 142 -20.12 -6.27 -18.25
N GLY A 143 -19.46 -5.57 -19.18
CA GLY A 143 -20.09 -5.02 -20.37
C GLY A 143 -20.71 -6.10 -21.26
N ARG A 144 -19.99 -7.20 -21.48
CA ARG A 144 -20.49 -8.37 -22.22
C ARG A 144 -21.72 -8.99 -21.54
N CYS A 145 -21.67 -9.21 -20.22
CA CYS A 145 -22.79 -9.75 -19.47
C CYS A 145 -24.02 -8.83 -19.53
N LYS A 146 -23.84 -7.51 -19.37
CA LYS A 146 -24.93 -6.53 -19.51
C LYS A 146 -25.56 -6.58 -20.90
N ASN A 147 -24.75 -6.69 -21.96
CA ASN A 147 -25.25 -6.81 -23.33
C ASN A 147 -26.05 -8.11 -23.54
N ILE A 148 -25.61 -9.22 -22.95
CA ILE A 148 -26.33 -10.50 -23.02
C ILE A 148 -27.67 -10.38 -22.29
N LEU A 149 -27.68 -9.81 -21.07
CA LEU A 149 -28.90 -9.58 -20.29
C LEU A 149 -29.89 -8.68 -21.03
N ALA A 150 -29.42 -7.57 -21.60
CA ALA A 150 -30.27 -6.68 -22.38
C ALA A 150 -30.91 -7.38 -23.59
N ARG A 151 -30.15 -8.24 -24.29
CA ARG A 151 -30.67 -9.05 -25.41
C ARG A 151 -31.70 -10.09 -24.94
N TYR A 152 -31.47 -10.69 -23.77
CA TYR A 152 -32.40 -11.65 -23.19
C TYR A 152 -33.72 -10.96 -22.79
N GLU A 153 -33.64 -9.86 -22.05
CA GLU A 153 -34.79 -9.06 -21.63
C GLU A 153 -35.60 -8.54 -22.82
N ALA A 154 -34.94 -8.11 -23.89
CA ALA A 154 -35.61 -7.69 -25.12
C ALA A 154 -36.38 -8.83 -25.82
N LYS A 155 -35.93 -10.08 -25.68
CA LYS A 155 -36.54 -11.24 -26.34
C LYS A 155 -37.63 -11.91 -25.49
N TYR A 156 -37.44 -11.98 -24.18
CA TYR A 156 -38.28 -12.76 -23.26
C TYR A 156 -39.07 -11.91 -22.27
N GLY A 157 -38.86 -10.59 -22.26
CA GLY A 157 -39.40 -9.69 -21.25
C GLY A 157 -38.47 -9.60 -20.03
N PRO A 158 -38.77 -8.67 -19.09
CA PRO A 158 -38.00 -8.51 -17.87
C PRO A 158 -38.02 -9.79 -17.03
N LEU A 159 -36.88 -10.10 -16.41
CA LEU A 159 -36.72 -11.20 -15.46
C LEU A 159 -37.54 -11.00 -14.18
#